data_AF-A0A384KHI6-F1
#
_entry.id   AF-A0A384KHI6-F1
#
_cell.length_a   1.000
_cell.length_b   1.000
_cell.length_c   1.000
_cell.angle_alpha   90.00
_cell.angle_beta   90.00
_cell.angle_gamma   90.00
#
_symmetry.space_group_name_H-M   'P 1'
#
loop_
_entity.id
_entity.type
_entity.pdbx_description
1 polymer ?
#
loop_
_entity_poly.entity_id
_entity_poly.type
_entity_poly.pdbx_seq_one_letter_code
_entity_poly.pdbx_strand_id
1 'polypeptide(L)'
;MKGVKFRDNFVKLKEEGPRNATTTNFYGSYFLSENEHMFDINEFEKNLEMKMHKNEENLLILEVKNLNVSIANALRRIMLAEVPTIAIEKVNIFQNTGIIADEILCHRLGLIPFKFDADLINFKEEYEKYNHLNCFCFKLHVKFTKKAGSSETSQSIYSRDLKWCPINEQQKLRFQKNPPKVVDDNILITKLANGQEIELICFLEKGIGKTHAKWSPVCTAVYKMYPSFSFNTCENFTKEEKNDLVNICPRNVFDVEDSDTLVAKNPLNCSSCRVCIEKYPKKISFEKVKNHFIFTIESTGCFSSADIFRKALLILKDKVVSVKEVLEDQTKT
;
A
#
# COMPACT_ATOMS: atom_id res chain seq x y z
N MET A 1 0.97 32.31 12.92
CA MET A 1 0.34 31.47 13.97
C MET A 1 1.17 31.48 15.25
N LYS A 2 0.80 32.22 16.32
CA LYS A 2 1.56 32.27 17.59
C LYS A 2 0.59 32.24 18.79
N GLY A 3 0.90 31.43 19.81
CA GLY A 3 0.24 31.49 21.12
C GLY A 3 -0.33 30.15 21.59
N VAL A 4 -1.51 29.78 21.10
CA VAL A 4 -2.27 28.58 21.56
C VAL A 4 -2.09 27.38 20.61
N LYS A 5 -1.57 27.63 19.41
CA LYS A 5 -1.71 26.81 18.18
C LYS A 5 -0.78 25.59 18.03
N PHE A 6 0.22 25.40 18.91
CA PHE A 6 1.21 24.33 18.76
C PHE A 6 0.87 23.05 19.53
N ARG A 7 0.17 23.12 20.67
CA ARG A 7 -0.01 21.95 21.56
C ARG A 7 -0.98 20.90 21.01
N ASP A 8 -1.91 21.30 20.14
CA ASP A 8 -2.92 20.40 19.58
C ASP A 8 -2.53 19.74 18.26
N ASN A 9 -1.41 20.14 17.67
CA ASN A 9 -0.88 19.52 16.47
C ASN A 9 -0.08 18.23 16.74
N PHE A 10 0.05 17.84 18.00
CA PHE A 10 0.85 16.69 18.40
C PHE A 10 0.00 15.67 19.17
N VAL A 11 0.16 14.40 18.81
CA VAL A 11 -0.26 13.28 19.64
C VAL A 11 0.85 13.01 20.64
N LYS A 12 0.58 13.19 21.93
CA LYS A 12 1.58 12.99 22.98
C LYS A 12 1.60 11.53 23.40
N LEU A 13 2.76 10.89 23.35
CA LEU A 13 2.91 9.53 23.84
C LEU A 13 3.36 9.62 25.29
N LYS A 14 2.50 9.20 26.22
CA LYS A 14 2.86 9.05 27.63
C LYS A 14 3.02 7.57 27.96
N GLU A 15 3.56 7.29 29.14
CA GLU A 15 3.68 5.94 29.72
C GLU A 15 2.32 5.21 29.71
N GLU A 16 1.30 5.85 30.27
CA GLU A 16 -0.06 5.27 30.33
C GLU A 16 -0.76 5.15 28.98
N GLY A 17 -0.33 5.91 27.95
CA GLY A 17 -0.95 5.86 26.64
C GLY A 17 -0.86 7.15 25.82
N PRO A 18 -1.32 7.11 24.56
CA PRO A 18 -1.40 8.30 23.72
C PRO A 18 -2.47 9.26 24.24
N ARG A 19 -2.14 10.54 24.35
CA ARG A 19 -3.07 11.64 24.63
C ARG A 19 -3.18 12.55 23.42
N ASN A 20 -4.30 13.27 23.33
CA ASN A 20 -4.59 14.20 22.23
C ASN A 20 -4.62 13.51 20.85
N ALA A 21 -5.34 12.39 20.74
CA ALA A 21 -5.41 11.63 19.48
C ALA A 21 -6.38 12.25 18.45
N THR A 22 -7.39 12.98 18.91
CA THR A 22 -8.42 13.59 18.05
C THR A 22 -7.90 14.85 17.37
N THR A 23 -8.38 15.13 16.16
CA THR A 23 -8.14 16.41 15.50
C THR A 23 -9.10 17.44 16.08
N THR A 24 -8.60 18.56 16.59
CA THR A 24 -9.40 19.63 17.21
C THR A 24 -9.32 20.95 16.43
N ASN A 25 -8.59 21.00 15.32
CA ASN A 25 -8.41 22.20 14.50
C ASN A 25 -9.59 22.40 13.54
N PHE A 26 -10.79 22.61 14.07
CA PHE A 26 -11.96 22.98 13.28
C PHE A 26 -12.47 24.35 13.68
N TYR A 27 -13.19 25.02 12.78
CA TYR A 27 -13.87 26.26 13.10
C TYR A 27 -14.83 26.08 14.29
N GLY A 28 -14.82 27.02 15.24
CA GLY A 28 -15.62 26.97 16.46
C GLY A 28 -15.06 26.12 17.61
N SER A 29 -13.92 25.44 17.42
CA SER A 29 -13.30 24.62 18.48
C SER A 29 -12.63 25.44 19.58
N TYR A 30 -12.25 26.68 19.27
CA TYR A 30 -11.55 27.58 20.19
C TYR A 30 -12.34 28.88 20.34
N PHE A 31 -12.74 29.18 21.57
CA PHE A 31 -13.62 30.31 21.92
C PHE A 31 -13.03 31.70 21.63
N LEU A 32 -11.72 31.84 21.40
CA LEU A 32 -11.01 33.12 21.28
C LEU A 32 -10.43 33.41 19.90
N SER A 33 -10.69 32.56 18.90
CA SER A 33 -10.12 32.71 17.56
C SER A 33 -11.22 32.95 16.53
N GLU A 34 -11.69 34.20 16.45
CA GLU A 34 -12.88 34.56 15.65
C GLU A 34 -12.75 34.23 14.15
N ASN A 35 -11.54 34.06 13.60
CA ASN A 35 -11.31 33.82 12.16
C ASN A 35 -10.25 32.75 11.82
N GLU A 36 -9.65 32.04 12.79
CA GLU A 36 -8.35 31.40 12.56
C GLU A 36 -8.38 29.96 12.00
N HIS A 37 -9.56 29.41 11.73
CA HIS A 37 -9.74 28.03 11.24
C HIS A 37 -10.69 27.90 10.06
N MET A 38 -11.02 28.99 9.37
CA MET A 38 -11.72 28.88 8.09
C MET A 38 -10.76 28.26 7.08
N PHE A 39 -11.20 27.21 6.39
CA PHE A 39 -10.37 26.52 5.41
C PHE A 39 -10.14 27.45 4.20
N ASP A 40 -8.88 27.84 3.98
CA ASP A 40 -8.45 28.53 2.77
C ASP A 40 -7.62 27.57 1.91
N ILE A 41 -8.03 27.42 0.65
CA ILE A 41 -7.36 26.56 -0.31
C ILE A 41 -5.96 27.10 -0.67
N ASN A 42 -5.79 28.42 -0.72
CA ASN A 42 -4.51 29.04 -1.08
C ASN A 42 -3.47 28.85 0.03
N GLU A 43 -3.89 28.96 1.29
CA GLU A 43 -3.03 28.65 2.44
C GLU A 43 -2.68 27.16 2.47
N PHE A 44 -3.65 26.28 2.18
CA PHE A 44 -3.39 24.84 2.10
C PHE A 44 -2.37 24.49 1.01
N GLU A 45 -2.53 25.02 -0.21
CA GLU A 45 -1.62 24.78 -1.33
C GLU A 45 -0.20 25.26 -1.05
N LYS A 46 -0.04 26.43 -0.41
CA LYS A 46 1.29 26.97 -0.04
C LYS A 46 2.01 26.12 1.02
N ASN A 47 1.26 25.52 1.93
CA ASN A 47 1.80 24.78 3.07
C ASN A 47 1.91 23.26 2.81
N LEU A 48 1.28 22.73 1.76
CA LEU A 48 1.35 21.33 1.39
C LEU A 48 2.72 21.02 0.76
N GLU A 49 3.51 20.20 1.44
CA GLU A 49 4.81 19.75 0.93
C GLU A 49 4.82 18.23 0.80
N MET A 50 5.33 17.73 -0.33
CA MET A 50 5.56 16.31 -0.57
C MET A 50 7.03 16.07 -0.89
N LYS A 51 7.65 15.12 -0.20
CA LYS A 51 9.05 14.73 -0.41
C LYS A 51 9.17 13.22 -0.55
N MET A 52 9.76 12.75 -1.64
CA MET A 52 10.07 11.34 -1.83
C MET A 52 11.41 11.00 -1.16
N HIS A 53 11.40 10.04 -0.24
CA HIS A 53 12.63 9.51 0.37
C HIS A 53 13.22 8.37 -0.44
N LYS A 54 12.37 7.47 -0.91
CA LYS A 54 12.73 6.35 -1.77
C LYS A 54 11.69 6.19 -2.86
N ASN A 55 12.15 6.01 -4.10
CA ASN A 55 11.31 5.74 -5.26
C ASN A 55 11.92 4.60 -6.05
N GLU A 56 11.57 3.38 -5.66
CA GLU A 56 11.88 2.14 -6.37
C GLU A 56 10.62 1.62 -7.07
N GLU A 57 10.74 0.67 -7.99
CA GLU A 57 9.57 0.14 -8.74
C GLU A 57 8.49 -0.41 -7.80
N ASN A 58 8.90 -1.23 -6.82
CA ASN A 58 8.00 -1.91 -5.89
C ASN A 58 7.92 -1.28 -4.50
N LEU A 59 8.68 -0.21 -4.22
CA LEU A 59 8.68 0.47 -2.93
C LEU A 59 8.73 2.00 -3.08
N LEU A 60 7.73 2.67 -2.53
CA LEU A 60 7.68 4.12 -2.40
C LEU A 60 7.61 4.54 -0.93
N ILE A 61 8.54 5.39 -0.50
CA ILE A 61 8.48 6.07 0.80
C ILE A 61 8.27 7.57 0.54
N LEU A 62 7.09 8.07 0.88
CA LEU A 62 6.65 9.43 0.63
C LEU A 62 6.37 10.15 1.94
N GLU A 63 7.03 11.28 2.18
CA GLU A 63 6.73 12.21 3.24
C GLU A 63 5.74 13.25 2.74
N VAL A 64 4.64 13.45 3.46
CA VAL A 64 3.62 14.46 3.17
C VAL A 64 3.40 15.30 4.42
N LYS A 65 3.67 16.60 4.31
CA LYS A 65 3.44 17.58 5.38
C LYS A 65 2.18 18.39 5.10
N ASN A 66 1.58 18.86 6.19
CA ASN A 66 0.34 19.62 6.19
C ASN A 66 -0.86 18.91 5.56
N LEU A 67 -0.99 17.59 5.75
CA LEU A 67 -2.15 16.81 5.32
C LEU A 67 -3.04 16.45 6.51
N ASN A 68 -4.35 16.36 6.31
CA ASN A 68 -5.26 15.87 7.34
C ASN A 68 -5.27 14.33 7.39
N VAL A 69 -5.38 13.76 8.60
CA VAL A 69 -5.49 12.30 8.86
C VAL A 69 -6.60 11.65 8.03
N SER A 70 -7.74 12.32 7.85
CA SER A 70 -8.88 11.80 7.09
C SER A 70 -8.54 11.56 5.63
N ILE A 71 -7.83 12.50 5.00
CA ILE A 71 -7.39 12.38 3.59
C ILE A 71 -6.30 11.32 3.49
N ALA A 72 -5.33 11.31 4.42
CA ALA A 72 -4.28 10.31 4.45
C ALA A 72 -4.84 8.87 4.56
N ASN A 73 -5.83 8.68 5.43
CA ASN A 73 -6.50 7.39 5.59
C ASN A 73 -7.40 7.04 4.40
N ALA A 74 -8.04 8.03 3.77
CA ALA A 74 -8.79 7.80 2.53
C ALA A 74 -7.87 7.27 1.42
N LEU A 75 -6.72 7.92 1.19
CA LEU A 75 -5.71 7.46 0.21
C LEU A 75 -5.24 6.04 0.54
N ARG A 76 -4.93 5.75 1.81
CA ARG A 76 -4.55 4.39 2.24
C ARG A 76 -5.62 3.34 1.90
N ARG A 77 -6.90 3.65 2.17
CA ARG A 77 -8.02 2.75 1.89
C ARG A 77 -8.23 2.54 0.39
N ILE A 78 -8.12 3.60 -0.40
CA ILE A 78 -8.26 3.54 -1.86
C ILE A 78 -7.16 2.67 -2.47
N MET A 79 -5.89 2.87 -2.05
CA MET A 79 -4.78 2.04 -2.50
C MET A 79 -4.98 0.55 -2.20
N LEU A 80 -5.54 0.21 -1.04
CA LEU A 80 -5.78 -1.18 -0.65
C LEU A 80 -6.96 -1.82 -1.39
N ALA A 81 -8.05 -1.08 -1.61
CA ALA A 81 -9.35 -1.67 -1.92
C ALA A 81 -9.96 -1.22 -3.25
N GLU A 82 -9.55 -0.10 -3.82
CA GLU A 82 -10.29 0.53 -4.93
C GLU A 82 -9.46 0.75 -6.19
N VAL A 83 -8.13 0.75 -6.08
CA VAL A 83 -7.27 0.73 -7.28
C VAL A 83 -7.48 -0.61 -8.01
N PRO A 84 -7.96 -0.60 -9.26
CA PRO A 84 -8.30 -1.82 -9.98
C PRO A 84 -7.05 -2.53 -10.50
N THR A 85 -7.08 -3.85 -10.46
CA THR A 85 -6.04 -4.72 -11.05
C THR A 85 -6.70 -5.86 -11.83
N ILE A 86 -5.89 -6.72 -12.45
CA ILE A 86 -6.36 -7.90 -13.16
C ILE A 86 -5.88 -9.15 -12.42
N ALA A 87 -6.79 -10.09 -12.19
CA ALA A 87 -6.51 -11.37 -11.56
C ALA A 87 -7.36 -12.48 -12.20
N ILE A 88 -6.98 -13.73 -11.97
CA ILE A 88 -7.75 -14.89 -12.45
C ILE A 88 -9.06 -14.98 -11.67
N GLU A 89 -10.18 -14.98 -12.40
CA GLU A 89 -11.52 -15.15 -11.83
C GLU A 89 -12.07 -16.55 -12.12
N LYS A 90 -12.06 -16.95 -13.38
CA LYS A 90 -12.62 -18.24 -13.81
C LYS A 90 -11.52 -19.18 -14.28
N VAL A 91 -11.58 -20.42 -13.82
CA VAL A 91 -10.67 -21.49 -14.25
C VAL A 91 -11.52 -22.65 -14.77
N ASN A 92 -11.33 -22.99 -16.05
CA ASN A 92 -11.91 -24.16 -16.68
C ASN A 92 -10.88 -25.29 -16.63
N ILE A 93 -11.12 -26.31 -15.80
CA ILE A 93 -10.26 -27.49 -15.69
C ILE A 93 -10.80 -28.55 -16.65
N PHE A 94 -9.94 -29.05 -17.52
CA PHE A 94 -10.25 -30.18 -18.42
C PHE A 94 -9.76 -31.49 -17.84
N GLN A 95 -8.59 -31.46 -17.22
CA GLN A 95 -7.98 -32.61 -16.58
C GLN A 95 -7.15 -32.15 -15.39
N ASN A 96 -7.41 -32.71 -14.21
CA ASN A 96 -6.52 -32.61 -13.06
C ASN A 96 -6.37 -34.00 -12.43
N THR A 97 -5.21 -34.61 -12.66
CA THR A 97 -4.82 -35.88 -12.03
C THR A 97 -3.78 -35.68 -10.94
N GLY A 98 -3.52 -34.41 -10.57
CA GLY A 98 -2.61 -34.02 -9.51
C GLY A 98 -3.16 -34.35 -8.12
N ILE A 99 -2.31 -34.13 -7.11
CA ILE A 99 -2.67 -34.38 -5.70
C ILE A 99 -3.51 -33.23 -5.13
N ILE A 100 -3.31 -32.01 -5.63
CA ILE A 100 -4.03 -30.83 -5.17
C ILE A 100 -5.44 -30.85 -5.77
N ALA A 101 -6.44 -30.75 -4.90
CA ALA A 101 -7.84 -30.66 -5.29
C ALA A 101 -8.13 -29.38 -6.11
N ASP A 102 -9.14 -29.46 -6.97
CA ASP A 102 -9.46 -28.44 -7.97
C ASP A 102 -9.70 -27.06 -7.34
N GLU A 103 -10.44 -27.00 -6.24
CA GLU A 103 -10.77 -25.75 -5.54
C GLU A 103 -9.53 -25.07 -4.96
N ILE A 104 -8.60 -25.84 -4.41
CA ILE A 104 -7.35 -25.32 -3.86
C ILE A 104 -6.42 -24.86 -4.98
N LEU A 105 -6.38 -25.60 -6.09
CA LEU A 105 -5.62 -25.20 -7.27
C LEU A 105 -6.16 -23.89 -7.84
N CYS A 106 -7.47 -23.77 -8.02
CA CYS A 106 -8.13 -22.54 -8.47
C CYS A 106 -7.84 -21.36 -7.54
N HIS A 107 -7.93 -21.56 -6.22
CA HIS A 107 -7.63 -20.52 -5.24
C HIS A 107 -6.18 -20.04 -5.34
N ARG A 108 -5.21 -20.96 -5.49
CA ARG A 108 -3.80 -20.59 -5.68
C ARG A 108 -3.57 -19.82 -6.97
N LEU A 109 -4.17 -20.25 -8.08
CA LEU A 109 -4.08 -19.56 -9.37
C LEU A 109 -4.67 -18.14 -9.29
N GLY A 110 -5.78 -17.96 -8.57
CA GLY A 110 -6.42 -16.66 -8.33
C GLY A 110 -5.53 -15.63 -7.65
N LEU A 111 -4.55 -16.07 -6.85
CA LEU A 111 -3.63 -15.20 -6.09
C LEU A 111 -2.34 -14.85 -6.83
N ILE A 112 -2.12 -15.37 -8.04
CA ILE A 112 -0.93 -15.04 -8.84
C ILE A 112 -1.09 -13.61 -9.39
N PRO A 113 -0.18 -12.68 -9.06
CA PRO A 113 -0.24 -11.32 -9.59
C PRO A 113 0.23 -11.26 -11.05
N PHE A 114 -0.45 -10.44 -11.85
CA PHE A 114 -0.14 -10.21 -13.27
C PHE A 114 0.34 -8.79 -13.51
N LYS A 115 1.45 -8.64 -14.25
CA LYS A 115 2.02 -7.35 -14.62
C LYS A 115 1.33 -6.81 -15.87
N PHE A 116 0.17 -6.18 -15.70
CA PHE A 116 -0.60 -5.63 -16.79
C PHE A 116 -1.43 -4.42 -16.34
N ASP A 117 -1.55 -3.40 -17.21
CA ASP A 117 -2.33 -2.20 -16.91
C ASP A 117 -3.84 -2.45 -17.04
N ALA A 118 -4.52 -2.48 -15.90
CA ALA A 118 -5.96 -2.67 -15.81
C ALA A 118 -6.79 -1.62 -16.57
N ASP A 119 -6.24 -0.46 -16.91
CA ASP A 119 -6.98 0.57 -17.65
C ASP A 119 -7.19 0.21 -19.13
N LEU A 120 -6.44 -0.77 -19.65
CA LEU A 120 -6.56 -1.22 -21.05
C LEU A 120 -7.75 -2.15 -21.30
N ILE A 121 -8.37 -2.63 -20.23
CA ILE A 121 -9.51 -3.55 -20.22
C ILE A 121 -10.70 -2.92 -19.48
N ASN A 122 -11.90 -3.26 -19.95
CA ASN A 122 -13.15 -2.83 -19.34
C ASN A 122 -13.56 -3.76 -18.19
N PHE A 123 -14.34 -3.23 -17.25
CA PHE A 123 -15.02 -4.09 -16.28
C PHE A 123 -16.03 -4.97 -17.00
N LYS A 124 -16.09 -6.24 -16.61
CA LYS A 124 -17.07 -7.19 -17.12
C LYS A 124 -18.41 -6.95 -16.41
N GLU A 125 -19.50 -6.84 -17.16
CA GLU A 125 -20.84 -6.81 -16.59
C GLU A 125 -21.33 -8.24 -16.26
N GLU A 126 -22.30 -8.38 -15.34
CA GLU A 126 -22.75 -9.69 -14.83
C GLU A 126 -23.17 -10.66 -15.95
N TYR A 127 -23.94 -10.16 -16.92
CA TYR A 127 -24.48 -10.96 -18.03
C TYR A 127 -23.62 -10.93 -19.31
N GLU A 128 -22.52 -10.20 -19.31
CA GLU A 128 -21.64 -10.11 -20.47
C GLU A 128 -20.81 -11.40 -20.62
N LYS A 129 -20.68 -11.90 -21.85
CA LYS A 129 -19.76 -13.01 -22.16
C LYS A 129 -18.32 -12.52 -22.18
N TYR A 130 -17.39 -13.44 -21.92
CA TYR A 130 -15.96 -13.19 -22.10
C TYR A 130 -15.65 -12.82 -23.56
N ASN A 131 -14.99 -11.68 -23.74
CA ASN A 131 -14.58 -11.12 -25.00
C ASN A 131 -13.16 -10.54 -24.91
N HIS A 132 -12.62 -10.10 -26.05
CA HIS A 132 -11.26 -9.57 -26.14
C HIS A 132 -11.03 -8.23 -25.42
N LEU A 133 -12.10 -7.54 -24.99
CA LEU A 133 -12.06 -6.23 -24.33
C LEU A 133 -12.16 -6.33 -22.80
N ASN A 134 -12.80 -7.39 -22.29
CA ASN A 134 -13.09 -7.58 -20.86
C ASN A 134 -12.18 -8.62 -20.18
N CYS A 135 -11.47 -9.48 -20.94
CA CYS A 135 -10.66 -10.53 -20.32
C CYS A 135 -9.39 -10.93 -21.09
N PHE A 136 -8.48 -11.56 -20.34
CA PHE A 136 -7.34 -12.30 -20.88
C PHE A 136 -7.47 -13.79 -20.60
N CYS A 137 -6.95 -14.60 -21.52
CA CYS A 137 -6.96 -16.05 -21.40
C CYS A 137 -5.52 -16.58 -21.24
N PHE A 138 -5.33 -17.48 -20.29
CA PHE A 138 -4.07 -18.19 -20.05
C PHE A 138 -4.33 -19.69 -20.05
N LYS A 139 -3.45 -20.47 -20.67
CA LYS A 139 -3.52 -21.94 -20.69
C LYS A 139 -2.36 -22.53 -19.91
N LEU A 140 -2.65 -23.52 -19.09
CA LEU A 140 -1.68 -24.40 -18.45
C LEU A 140 -1.93 -25.82 -18.94
N HIS A 141 -0.92 -26.42 -19.57
CA HIS A 141 -0.97 -27.80 -20.03
C HIS A 141 0.38 -28.45 -19.75
N VAL A 142 0.43 -29.27 -18.70
CA VAL A 142 1.65 -29.92 -18.22
C VAL A 142 1.35 -31.37 -17.91
N LYS A 143 2.13 -32.27 -18.53
CA LYS A 143 2.14 -33.70 -18.26
C LYS A 143 3.53 -34.12 -17.83
N PHE A 144 3.66 -34.70 -16.65
CA PHE A 144 4.96 -35.19 -16.18
C PHE A 144 5.13 -36.67 -16.48
N THR A 145 6.14 -37.00 -17.28
CA THR A 145 6.57 -38.37 -17.56
C THR A 145 8.03 -38.52 -17.17
N LYS A 146 8.32 -39.44 -16.26
CA LYS A 146 9.67 -39.74 -15.79
C LYS A 146 10.49 -40.30 -16.95
N LYS A 147 11.65 -39.68 -17.22
CA LYS A 147 12.61 -40.20 -18.21
C LYS A 147 13.36 -41.39 -17.61
N ALA A 148 13.62 -42.42 -18.41
CA ALA A 148 14.42 -43.57 -17.98
C ALA A 148 15.82 -43.09 -17.55
N GLY A 149 16.17 -43.31 -16.27
CA GLY A 149 17.46 -42.90 -15.69
C GLY A 149 17.45 -41.60 -14.88
N SER A 150 16.33 -40.86 -14.78
CA SER A 150 16.26 -39.67 -13.92
C SER A 150 15.92 -40.03 -12.46
N SER A 151 16.65 -39.45 -11.51
CA SER A 151 16.35 -39.56 -10.08
C SER A 151 15.15 -38.72 -9.64
N GLU A 152 14.72 -37.77 -10.46
CA GLU A 152 13.58 -36.91 -10.16
C GLU A 152 12.26 -37.70 -10.13
N THR A 153 11.61 -37.66 -8.98
CA THR A 153 10.33 -38.33 -8.69
C THR A 153 9.12 -37.41 -8.93
N SER A 154 9.34 -36.10 -8.94
CA SER A 154 8.28 -35.10 -9.10
C SER A 154 8.76 -33.87 -9.88
N GLN A 155 7.87 -33.27 -10.67
CA GLN A 155 8.09 -31.99 -11.34
C GLN A 155 7.32 -30.86 -10.63
N SER A 156 8.02 -29.78 -10.29
CA SER A 156 7.40 -28.56 -9.78
C SER A 156 6.86 -27.73 -10.94
N ILE A 157 5.60 -27.31 -10.84
CA ILE A 157 4.93 -26.41 -11.79
C ILE A 157 4.94 -25.00 -11.22
N TYR A 158 5.40 -24.05 -12.02
CA TYR A 158 5.57 -22.66 -11.62
C TYR A 158 4.66 -21.72 -12.44
N SER A 159 4.55 -20.47 -12.01
CA SER A 159 3.79 -19.42 -12.71
C SER A 159 4.26 -19.17 -14.15
N ARG A 160 5.54 -19.37 -14.47
CA ARG A 160 6.05 -19.32 -15.86
C ARG A 160 5.42 -20.32 -16.81
N ASP A 161 4.83 -21.41 -16.29
CA ASP A 161 4.21 -22.43 -17.12
C ASP A 161 2.82 -21.98 -17.62
N LEU A 162 2.27 -20.89 -17.07
CA LEU A 162 1.05 -20.23 -17.56
C LEU A 162 1.36 -19.46 -18.84
N LYS A 163 0.81 -19.93 -19.96
CA LYS A 163 1.02 -19.31 -21.28
C LYS A 163 -0.17 -18.46 -21.66
N TRP A 164 0.07 -17.20 -21.97
CA TRP A 164 -0.96 -16.32 -22.52
C TRP A 164 -1.44 -16.85 -23.88
N CYS A 165 -2.76 -16.95 -24.03
CA CYS A 165 -3.43 -17.34 -25.27
C CYS A 165 -4.41 -16.23 -25.65
N PRO A 166 -4.15 -15.46 -26.72
CA PRO A 166 -5.07 -14.39 -27.12
C PRO A 166 -6.40 -14.98 -27.58
N ILE A 167 -7.50 -14.32 -27.22
CA ILE A 167 -8.85 -14.77 -27.59
C ILE A 167 -9.12 -14.52 -29.08
N ASN A 168 -8.57 -13.43 -29.62
CA ASN A 168 -8.78 -12.97 -30.99
C ASN A 168 -7.45 -12.45 -31.58
N GLU A 169 -7.31 -12.48 -32.91
CA GLU A 169 -6.17 -11.86 -33.60
C GLU A 169 -6.05 -10.35 -33.32
N GLN A 170 -7.17 -9.64 -33.11
CA GLN A 170 -7.16 -8.23 -32.70
C GLN A 170 -6.46 -8.01 -31.35
N GLN A 171 -6.72 -8.87 -30.36
CA GLN A 171 -6.09 -8.80 -29.04
C GLN A 171 -4.59 -9.09 -29.15
N LYS A 172 -4.24 -10.08 -29.96
CA LYS A 172 -2.84 -10.45 -30.26
C LYS A 172 -2.06 -9.29 -30.88
N LEU A 173 -2.65 -8.60 -31.86
CA LEU A 173 -2.04 -7.41 -32.48
C LEU A 173 -1.92 -6.25 -31.48
N ARG A 174 -2.95 -5.99 -30.67
CA ARG A 174 -2.95 -4.93 -29.66
C ARG A 174 -1.86 -5.10 -28.60
N PHE A 175 -1.62 -6.34 -28.17
CA PHE A 175 -0.66 -6.66 -27.09
C PHE A 175 0.62 -7.35 -27.57
N GLN A 176 0.93 -7.31 -28.86
CA GLN A 176 2.13 -7.94 -29.42
C GLN A 176 3.43 -7.37 -28.82
N LYS A 177 3.46 -6.06 -28.57
CA LYS A 177 4.64 -5.35 -28.02
C LYS A 177 4.84 -5.59 -26.52
N ASN A 178 3.75 -5.76 -25.77
CA ASN A 178 3.78 -5.97 -24.33
C ASN A 178 2.71 -7.01 -23.96
N PRO A 179 3.04 -8.32 -24.06
CA PRO A 179 2.09 -9.37 -23.76
C PRO A 179 1.80 -9.41 -22.24
N PRO A 180 0.56 -9.73 -21.84
CA PRO A 180 0.24 -10.01 -20.45
C PRO A 180 1.14 -11.10 -19.90
N LYS A 181 1.77 -10.84 -18.75
CA LYS A 181 2.67 -11.77 -18.07
C LYS A 181 2.44 -11.76 -16.57
N VAL A 182 2.85 -12.84 -15.91
CA VAL A 182 2.92 -12.91 -14.45
C VAL A 182 3.99 -11.94 -13.93
N VAL A 183 3.86 -11.47 -12.69
CA VAL A 183 4.88 -10.61 -12.08
C VAL A 183 6.15 -11.39 -11.78
N ASP A 184 6.00 -12.55 -11.12
CA ASP A 184 7.09 -13.46 -10.77
C ASP A 184 6.86 -14.82 -11.44
N ASP A 185 7.88 -15.30 -12.15
CA ASP A 185 7.93 -16.54 -12.92
C ASP A 185 8.16 -17.79 -12.04
N ASN A 186 8.55 -17.60 -10.77
CA ASN A 186 8.98 -18.66 -9.86
C ASN A 186 7.97 -18.97 -8.75
N ILE A 187 6.71 -18.53 -8.88
CA ILE A 187 5.66 -18.86 -7.91
C ILE A 187 5.27 -20.33 -8.11
N LEU A 188 5.50 -21.16 -7.10
CA LEU A 188 5.12 -22.58 -7.13
C LEU A 188 3.60 -22.72 -7.11
N ILE A 189 3.02 -23.32 -8.14
CA ILE A 189 1.59 -23.61 -8.23
C ILE A 189 1.29 -24.96 -7.58
N THR A 190 1.94 -26.02 -8.07
CA THR A 190 1.73 -27.40 -7.62
C THR A 190 2.93 -28.27 -7.98
N LYS A 191 2.94 -29.52 -7.54
CA LYS A 191 3.93 -30.54 -7.91
C LYS A 191 3.22 -31.75 -8.48
N LEU A 192 3.73 -32.30 -9.57
CA LEU A 192 3.23 -33.49 -10.23
C LEU A 192 4.16 -34.68 -10.01
N ALA A 193 3.58 -35.83 -9.69
CA ALA A 193 4.22 -37.12 -9.72
C ALA A 193 4.13 -37.76 -11.12
N ASN A 194 4.92 -38.80 -11.36
CA ASN A 194 5.00 -39.46 -12.65
C ASN A 194 3.61 -39.93 -13.15
N GLY A 195 3.26 -39.61 -14.39
CA GLY A 195 1.99 -39.95 -15.02
C GLY A 195 0.87 -38.94 -14.77
N GLN A 196 1.07 -37.97 -13.88
CA GLN A 196 0.08 -36.92 -13.63
C GLN A 196 0.15 -35.81 -14.69
N GLU A 197 -1.01 -35.21 -14.91
CA GLU A 197 -1.31 -34.22 -15.93
C GLU A 197 -2.30 -33.19 -15.39
N ILE A 198 -2.05 -31.92 -15.76
CA ILE A 198 -2.95 -30.79 -15.54
C ILE A 198 -3.16 -30.09 -16.86
N GLU A 199 -4.43 -29.98 -17.27
CA GLU A 199 -4.90 -29.14 -18.36
C GLU A 199 -6.01 -28.21 -17.87
N LEU A 200 -5.77 -26.91 -17.95
CA LEU A 200 -6.73 -25.88 -17.57
C LEU A 200 -6.57 -24.60 -18.40
N ILE A 201 -7.66 -23.83 -18.45
CA ILE A 201 -7.72 -22.50 -19.05
C ILE A 201 -8.23 -21.51 -18.00
N CYS A 202 -7.47 -20.45 -17.77
CA CYS A 202 -7.79 -19.37 -16.86
C CYS A 202 -8.27 -18.12 -17.62
N PHE A 203 -9.31 -17.47 -17.10
CA PHE A 203 -9.78 -16.17 -17.55
C PHE A 203 -9.50 -15.13 -16.48
N LEU A 204 -8.82 -14.06 -16.87
CA LEU A 204 -8.49 -12.94 -16.01
C LEU A 204 -9.46 -11.80 -16.25
N GLU A 205 -9.90 -11.17 -15.17
CA GLU A 205 -10.85 -10.07 -15.17
C GLU A 205 -10.30 -8.88 -14.38
N LYS A 206 -10.72 -7.69 -14.80
CA LYS A 206 -10.50 -6.45 -14.06
C LYS A 206 -11.42 -6.41 -12.85
N GLY A 207 -10.84 -6.20 -11.67
CA GLY A 207 -11.58 -6.11 -10.41
C GLY A 207 -10.91 -5.18 -9.41
N ILE A 208 -11.55 -5.02 -8.25
CA ILE A 208 -11.10 -4.14 -7.16
C ILE A 208 -10.88 -4.94 -5.87
N GLY A 209 -9.91 -4.51 -5.05
CA GLY A 209 -9.57 -5.16 -3.79
C GLY A 209 -10.72 -5.25 -2.78
N LYS A 210 -11.71 -4.35 -2.89
CA LYS A 210 -12.93 -4.36 -2.06
C LYS A 210 -13.78 -5.62 -2.28
N THR A 211 -13.79 -6.14 -3.51
CA THR A 211 -14.52 -7.38 -3.85
C THR A 211 -13.77 -8.61 -3.36
N HIS A 212 -12.46 -8.67 -3.63
CA HIS A 212 -11.59 -9.75 -3.15
C HIS A 212 -10.14 -9.29 -3.06
N ALA A 213 -9.42 -9.77 -2.03
CA ALA A 213 -8.04 -9.35 -1.75
C ALA A 213 -7.05 -9.63 -2.90
N LYS A 214 -7.35 -10.60 -3.78
CA LYS A 214 -6.53 -10.91 -4.98
C LYS A 214 -6.35 -9.73 -5.94
N TRP A 215 -7.28 -8.78 -5.93
CA TRP A 215 -7.18 -7.58 -6.76
C TRP A 215 -6.48 -6.40 -6.04
N SER A 216 -5.96 -6.59 -4.83
CA SER A 216 -5.19 -5.54 -4.16
C SER A 216 -3.84 -5.36 -4.88
N PRO A 217 -3.50 -4.15 -5.36
CA PRO A 217 -2.24 -3.88 -6.04
C PRO A 217 -1.05 -3.74 -5.10
N VAL A 218 -1.30 -3.67 -3.79
CA VAL A 218 -0.28 -3.44 -2.77
C VAL A 218 -0.09 -4.67 -1.90
N CYS A 219 1.16 -5.00 -1.59
CA CYS A 219 1.46 -5.92 -0.50
C CYS A 219 1.07 -5.26 0.82
N THR A 220 1.48 -4.01 1.01
CA THR A 220 1.06 -3.18 2.13
C THR A 220 1.08 -1.71 1.76
N ALA A 221 0.11 -0.97 2.26
CA ALA A 221 0.08 0.48 2.19
C ALA A 221 -0.24 1.00 3.58
N VAL A 222 0.77 1.63 4.20
CA VAL A 222 0.68 2.14 5.57
C VAL A 222 1.20 3.56 5.62
N TYR A 223 0.79 4.28 6.65
CA TYR A 223 1.40 5.55 7.00
C TYR A 223 1.70 5.58 8.49
N LYS A 224 2.72 6.35 8.85
CA LYS A 224 3.03 6.71 10.23
C LYS A 224 3.10 8.23 10.35
N MET A 225 2.68 8.77 11.49
CA MET A 225 2.90 10.17 11.81
C MET A 225 4.39 10.41 12.10
N TYR A 226 4.89 11.60 11.74
CA TYR A 226 6.28 11.96 11.97
C TYR A 226 6.59 12.01 13.48
N PRO A 227 7.57 11.24 13.96
CA PRO A 227 7.99 11.26 15.36
C PRO A 227 8.81 12.53 15.66
N SER A 228 8.42 13.26 16.69
CA SER A 228 9.07 14.46 17.19
C SER A 228 9.54 14.23 18.62
N PHE A 229 10.80 14.53 18.90
CA PHE A 229 11.37 14.45 20.23
C PHE A 229 11.76 15.86 20.69
N SER A 230 11.33 16.22 21.90
CA SER A 230 11.75 17.46 22.56
C SER A 230 12.35 17.14 23.92
N PHE A 231 13.49 17.75 24.20
CA PHE A 231 14.23 17.60 25.45
C PHE A 231 13.94 18.82 26.33
N ASN A 232 13.63 18.60 27.61
CA ASN A 232 13.31 19.68 28.52
C ASN A 232 14.58 20.41 28.97
N THR A 233 14.59 21.73 28.85
CA THR A 233 15.75 22.59 29.19
C THR A 233 15.94 22.80 30.69
N CYS A 234 14.95 22.45 31.51
CA CYS A 234 14.98 22.65 32.97
C CYS A 234 15.68 21.51 33.73
N GLU A 235 15.68 20.29 33.19
CA GLU A 235 16.34 19.12 33.77
C GLU A 235 17.32 18.55 32.75
N ASN A 236 18.54 19.09 32.72
CA ASN A 236 19.57 18.68 31.77
C ASN A 236 19.98 17.22 31.99
N PHE A 237 20.23 16.53 30.88
CA PHE A 237 20.85 15.20 30.91
C PHE A 237 22.31 15.30 31.35
N THR A 238 22.72 14.44 32.27
CA THR A 238 24.14 14.19 32.55
C THR A 238 24.78 13.43 31.38
N LYS A 239 26.11 13.47 31.25
CA LYS A 239 26.83 12.79 30.15
C LYS A 239 26.56 11.28 30.12
N GLU A 240 26.48 10.66 31.28
CA GLU A 240 26.19 9.22 31.41
C GLU A 240 24.77 8.90 30.94
N GLU A 241 23.78 9.71 31.31
CA GLU A 241 22.39 9.52 30.87
C GLU A 241 22.21 9.72 29.36
N LYS A 242 22.98 10.64 28.73
CA LYS A 242 22.95 10.82 27.27
C LYS A 242 23.45 9.57 26.55
N ASN A 243 24.60 9.04 26.99
CA ASN A 243 25.17 7.82 26.41
C ASN A 243 24.24 6.62 26.63
N ASP A 244 23.63 6.51 27.81
CA ASP A 244 22.63 5.51 28.11
C ASP A 244 21.40 5.62 27.20
N LEU A 245 20.88 6.83 26.94
CA LEU A 245 19.76 7.02 26.01
C LEU A 245 20.08 6.60 24.57
N VAL A 246 21.28 6.92 24.09
CA VAL A 246 21.76 6.47 22.77
C VAL A 246 21.80 4.94 22.73
N ASN A 247 22.35 4.30 23.77
CA ASN A 247 22.45 2.84 23.87
C ASN A 247 21.10 2.13 23.99
N ILE A 248 20.11 2.76 24.63
CA ILE A 248 18.74 2.23 24.77
C ILE A 248 18.04 2.08 23.42
N CYS A 249 18.36 2.94 22.45
CA CYS A 249 17.69 2.92 21.16
C CYS A 249 18.51 2.14 20.12
N PRO A 250 18.18 0.86 19.82
CA PRO A 250 18.91 0.05 18.84
C PRO A 250 18.76 0.57 17.40
N ARG A 251 17.91 1.57 17.17
CA ARG A 251 17.62 2.19 15.88
C ARG A 251 18.41 3.49 15.64
N ASN A 252 19.33 3.85 16.54
CA ASN A 252 20.20 5.03 16.44
C ASN A 252 19.41 6.31 16.16
N VAL A 253 18.31 6.50 16.90
CA VAL A 253 17.44 7.68 16.76
C VAL A 253 18.09 8.92 17.37
N PHE A 254 18.79 8.74 18.49
CA PHE A 254 19.47 9.78 19.24
C PHE A 254 20.97 9.75 18.95
N ASP A 255 21.59 10.92 18.93
CA ASP A 255 23.02 11.11 18.79
C ASP A 255 23.46 12.24 19.73
N VAL A 256 24.73 12.25 20.14
CA VAL A 256 25.32 13.33 20.95
C VAL A 256 26.32 14.04 20.06
N GLU A 257 26.06 15.31 19.75
CA GLU A 257 26.98 16.11 18.95
C GLU A 257 28.20 16.53 19.76
N ASP A 258 29.26 16.98 19.08
CA ASP A 258 30.56 17.38 19.67
C ASP A 258 30.43 18.46 20.76
N SER A 259 29.34 19.22 20.75
CA SER A 259 29.00 20.23 21.76
C SER A 259 28.33 19.67 23.03
N ASP A 260 28.31 18.34 23.19
CA ASP A 260 27.61 17.62 24.26
C ASP A 260 26.08 17.90 24.24
N THR A 261 25.52 18.18 23.06
CA THR A 261 24.09 18.39 22.87
C THR A 261 23.45 17.08 22.38
N LEU A 262 22.39 16.66 23.06
CA LEU A 262 21.62 15.49 22.68
C LEU A 262 20.62 15.89 21.58
N VAL A 263 20.71 15.25 20.42
CA VAL A 263 19.85 15.54 19.26
C VAL A 263 19.22 14.25 18.74
N ALA A 264 17.95 14.34 18.32
CA ALA A 264 17.30 13.25 17.60
C ALA A 264 17.69 13.31 16.11
N LYS A 265 18.84 12.71 15.76
CA LYS A 265 19.40 12.71 14.39
C LYS A 265 18.51 11.99 13.38
N ASN A 266 17.96 10.83 13.74
CA ASN A 266 17.13 10.00 12.85
C ASN A 266 15.77 9.67 13.47
N PRO A 267 14.84 10.64 13.60
CA PRO A 267 13.54 10.41 14.22
C PRO A 267 12.74 9.32 13.49
N LEU A 268 12.82 9.29 12.16
CA LEU A 268 12.06 8.38 11.29
C LEU A 268 12.29 6.89 11.57
N ASN A 269 13.46 6.52 12.11
CA ASN A 269 13.81 5.14 12.43
C ASN A 269 13.17 4.64 13.73
N CYS A 270 12.55 5.52 14.51
CA CYS A 270 11.90 5.16 15.76
C CYS A 270 10.71 4.21 15.52
N SER A 271 10.71 3.06 16.21
CA SER A 271 9.61 2.08 16.22
C SER A 271 8.49 2.44 17.20
N SER A 272 8.60 3.57 17.92
CA SER A 272 7.67 3.98 18.99
C SER A 272 7.58 3.01 20.18
N CYS A 273 8.69 2.38 20.58
CA CYS A 273 8.76 1.43 21.71
C CYS A 273 8.54 2.03 23.10
N ARG A 274 8.59 3.36 23.26
CA ARG A 274 8.37 4.13 24.51
C ARG A 274 9.39 3.96 25.64
N VAL A 275 10.36 3.07 25.52
CA VAL A 275 11.42 2.87 26.53
C VAL A 275 12.14 4.16 26.95
N CYS A 276 12.34 5.10 26.02
CA CYS A 276 12.96 6.40 26.32
C CYS A 276 12.14 7.27 27.29
N ILE A 277 10.80 7.17 27.24
CA ILE A 277 9.90 7.92 28.12
C ILE A 277 9.79 7.23 29.47
N GLU A 278 9.72 5.90 29.49
CA GLU A 278 9.66 5.12 30.73
C GLU A 278 10.89 5.37 31.60
N LYS A 279 12.08 5.42 30.99
CA LYS A 279 13.32 5.69 31.74
C LYS A 279 13.49 7.15 32.13
N TYR A 280 13.04 8.10 31.29
CA TYR A 280 13.24 9.53 31.49
C TYR A 280 11.96 10.36 31.29
N PRO A 281 10.92 10.17 32.12
CA PRO A 281 9.57 10.71 31.88
C PRO A 281 9.47 12.24 31.96
N LYS A 282 10.40 12.89 32.66
CA LYS A 282 10.45 14.36 32.82
C LYS A 282 11.48 15.04 31.93
N LYS A 283 12.43 14.30 31.36
CA LYS A 283 13.53 14.88 30.56
C LYS A 283 13.27 14.80 29.05
N ILE A 284 12.56 13.76 28.60
CA ILE A 284 12.17 13.57 27.19
C ILE A 284 10.66 13.64 27.04
N SER A 285 10.23 14.36 26.01
CA SER A 285 8.87 14.31 25.49
C SER A 285 8.89 13.71 24.09
N PHE A 286 8.14 12.62 23.91
CA PHE A 286 7.95 11.98 22.62
C PHE A 286 6.54 12.24 22.11
N GLU A 287 6.49 12.87 20.94
CA GLU A 287 5.27 13.34 20.32
C GLU A 287 5.22 12.90 18.85
N LYS A 288 4.01 12.84 18.29
CA LYS A 288 3.80 12.57 16.86
C LYS A 288 3.05 13.73 16.23
N VAL A 289 3.57 14.27 15.14
CA VAL A 289 2.96 15.40 14.43
C VAL A 289 1.72 14.91 13.67
N LYS A 290 0.54 15.46 13.98
CA LYS A 290 -0.74 15.03 13.40
C LYS A 290 -0.87 15.30 11.90
N ASN A 291 -0.26 16.38 11.42
CA ASN A 291 -0.39 16.82 10.02
C ASN A 291 0.80 16.40 9.14
N HIS A 292 1.64 15.49 9.61
CA HIS A 292 2.86 15.09 8.91
C HIS A 292 2.95 13.57 8.89
N PHE A 293 2.82 12.99 7.69
CA PHE A 293 2.79 11.55 7.48
C PHE A 293 3.97 11.09 6.64
N ILE A 294 4.45 9.89 6.96
CA ILE A 294 5.33 9.11 6.10
C ILE A 294 4.53 7.91 5.62
N PHE A 295 4.23 7.88 4.33
CA PHE A 295 3.66 6.74 3.65
C PHE A 295 4.75 5.74 3.27
N THR A 296 4.42 4.45 3.39
CA THR A 296 5.20 3.34 2.86
C THR A 296 4.24 2.49 2.04
N ILE A 297 4.51 2.42 0.74
CA ILE A 297 3.66 1.76 -0.24
C ILE A 297 4.54 0.70 -0.92
N GLU A 298 4.16 -0.55 -0.73
CA GLU A 298 4.81 -1.71 -1.35
C GLU A 298 3.86 -2.30 -2.38
N SER A 299 4.28 -2.30 -3.65
CA SER A 299 3.52 -2.88 -4.74
C SER A 299 3.70 -4.40 -4.81
N THR A 300 2.67 -5.11 -5.24
CA THR A 300 2.76 -6.54 -5.62
C THR A 300 3.51 -6.75 -6.95
N GLY A 301 3.88 -5.66 -7.64
CA GLY A 301 4.57 -5.66 -8.95
C GLY A 301 3.62 -5.55 -10.16
N CYS A 302 2.30 -5.49 -9.94
CA CYS A 302 1.32 -5.22 -10.99
C CYS A 302 1.47 -3.81 -11.59
N PHE A 303 1.73 -2.83 -10.72
CA PHE A 303 1.97 -1.42 -11.05
C PHE A 303 3.22 -0.91 -10.33
N SER A 304 3.79 0.21 -10.78
CA SER A 304 4.79 0.89 -9.96
C SER A 304 4.13 1.48 -8.70
N SER A 305 4.87 1.57 -7.61
CA SER A 305 4.34 2.09 -6.34
C SER A 305 3.91 3.55 -6.45
N ALA A 306 4.58 4.33 -7.29
CA ALA A 306 4.20 5.71 -7.61
C ALA A 306 2.89 5.78 -8.41
N ASP A 307 2.69 4.87 -9.36
CA ASP A 307 1.45 4.81 -10.15
C ASP A 307 0.25 4.44 -9.28
N ILE A 308 0.42 3.54 -8.30
CA ILE A 308 -0.64 3.19 -7.34
C ILE A 308 -1.08 4.43 -6.56
N PHE A 309 -0.12 5.21 -6.05
CA PHE A 309 -0.43 6.44 -5.32
C PHE A 309 -1.13 7.48 -6.21
N ARG A 310 -0.66 7.64 -7.46
CA ARG A 310 -1.27 8.53 -8.44
C ARG A 310 -2.71 8.10 -8.79
N LYS A 311 -2.94 6.82 -9.07
CA LYS A 311 -4.28 6.26 -9.34
C LYS A 311 -5.20 6.47 -8.15
N ALA A 312 -4.71 6.31 -6.92
CA ALA A 312 -5.51 6.56 -5.73
C ALA A 312 -5.97 8.03 -5.60
N LEU A 313 -5.13 9.00 -5.96
CA LEU A 313 -5.51 10.41 -6.01
C LEU A 313 -6.58 10.68 -7.07
N LEU A 314 -6.45 10.08 -8.25
CA LEU A 314 -7.45 10.21 -9.33
C LEU A 314 -8.79 9.62 -8.91
N ILE A 315 -8.82 8.42 -8.34
CA ILE A 315 -10.05 7.78 -7.85
C ILE A 315 -10.72 8.64 -6.78
N LEU A 316 -9.95 9.25 -5.87
CA LEU A 316 -10.51 10.14 -4.86
C LEU A 316 -11.14 11.38 -5.51
N LYS A 317 -10.48 11.97 -6.51
CA LYS A 317 -11.01 13.11 -7.27
C LYS A 317 -12.31 12.74 -8.00
N ASP A 318 -12.32 11.63 -8.72
CA ASP A 318 -13.45 11.19 -9.53
C ASP A 318 -14.69 10.93 -8.66
N LYS A 319 -14.49 10.39 -7.45
CA LYS A 319 -15.57 10.27 -6.46
C LYS A 319 -16.17 11.60 -6.06
N VAL A 320 -15.35 12.61 -5.79
CA VAL A 320 -15.84 13.95 -5.41
C VAL A 320 -16.59 14.59 -6.58
N VAL A 321 -16.08 14.44 -7.81
CA VAL A 321 -16.74 14.93 -9.02
C VAL A 321 -18.10 14.26 -9.22
N SER A 322 -18.17 12.92 -9.10
CA SER A 322 -19.44 12.20 -9.25
C SER A 322 -20.51 12.63 -8.25
N VAL A 323 -20.13 12.89 -6.99
CA VAL A 323 -21.06 13.39 -5.98
C VAL A 323 -21.53 14.81 -6.32
N LYS A 324 -20.61 15.66 -6.79
CA LYS A 324 -20.93 17.03 -7.20
C LYS A 324 -21.95 17.04 -8.34
N GLU A 325 -21.74 16.23 -9.38
CA GLU A 325 -22.64 16.14 -10.54
C GLU A 325 -24.06 15.73 -10.11
N VAL A 326 -24.18 14.69 -9.27
CA VAL A 326 -25.48 14.23 -8.75
C VAL A 326 -26.20 15.32 -7.95
N LEU A 327 -25.47 16.10 -7.14
CA LEU A 327 -26.05 17.20 -6.38
C LEU A 327 -26.52 18.35 -7.29
N GLU A 328 -25.75 18.69 -8.32
CA GLU A 328 -26.11 19.74 -9.28
C GLU A 328 -27.37 19.36 -10.07
N ASP A 329 -27.51 18.09 -10.47
CA ASP A 329 -28.69 17.60 -11.17
C ASP A 329 -29.95 17.67 -10.29
N GLN A 330 -29.83 17.36 -9.00
CA GLN A 330 -30.95 17.52 -8.06
C GLN A 330 -31.38 18.98 -7.87
N THR A 331 -30.44 19.92 -7.90
CA THR A 331 -30.78 21.36 -7.76
C THR A 331 -31.41 21.97 -9.00
N LYS A 332 -31.33 21.31 -10.17
CA LYS A 332 -31.98 21.75 -11.41
C LYS A 332 -33.41 21.23 -11.58
N THR A 333 -33.85 20.32 -10.71
CA THR A 333 -35.19 19.72 -10.73
C THR A 333 -36.12 20.43 -9.75
#